data_AF-A0A6H1FWS3-F1
#
_entry.id   AF-A0A6H1FWS3-F1
#
_cell.length_a   1.000
_cell.length_b   1.000
_cell.length_c   1.000
_cell.angle_alpha   90.00
_cell.angle_beta   90.00
_cell.angle_gamma   90.00
#
_symmetry.space_group_name_H-M   'P 1'
#
loop_
_entity.id
_entity.type
_entity.pdbx_description
1 polymer ?
#
loop_
_entity_poly.entity_id
_entity_poly.type
_entity_poly.pdbx_seq_one_letter_code
_entity_poly.pdbx_strand_id
1 'polypeptide(L)'
;MKKATLALIIGSTLSSVISFANAATVVDAPNNYDPVFTSGESSLLENTALTVFQHDSAINSLQAQADAEVSARSMLGNQVDVNKQAIANLGSTTKTALINNATENEDQNKALNVLNGQIQMTGAYAKSRTDAAIANAENNKAALAKTNQAVAAHSAELANHESRIDALEANTGAGNSFARLKNQVDDNRQRASAGIAGVAAMANIPQVTQGATFSVGAGAGTTDGESALAVGFSARATENTVIKASVSNDSQQNFVVGAGAAYQW
;
A
#
# COMPACT_ATOMS: atom_id res chain seq x y z
N MET A 1 54.15 28.22 -77.32
CA MET A 1 54.67 28.96 -78.50
C MET A 1 56.16 28.77 -78.80
N LYS A 2 56.94 27.92 -78.08
CA LYS A 2 58.38 27.73 -78.37
C LYS A 2 58.78 26.41 -79.07
N LYS A 3 57.86 25.44 -79.24
CA LYS A 3 58.15 24.13 -79.88
C LYS A 3 57.91 24.10 -81.41
N ALA A 4 57.14 25.04 -81.98
CA ALA A 4 56.85 25.05 -83.42
C ALA A 4 57.97 25.69 -84.28
N THR A 5 58.81 26.53 -83.69
CA THR A 5 59.88 27.25 -84.42
C THR A 5 61.11 26.38 -84.67
N LEU A 6 61.33 25.32 -83.88
CA LEU A 6 62.53 24.49 -84.00
C LEU A 6 62.41 23.42 -85.11
N ALA A 7 61.19 22.95 -85.41
CA ALA A 7 60.94 21.97 -86.48
C ALA A 7 61.12 22.56 -87.90
N LEU A 8 60.95 23.87 -88.07
CA LEU A 8 61.12 24.55 -89.37
C LEU A 8 62.59 24.81 -89.73
N ILE A 9 63.48 24.80 -88.72
CA ILE A 9 64.91 25.12 -88.90
C ILE A 9 65.73 23.87 -89.24
N ILE A 10 65.25 22.66 -88.90
CA ILE A 10 65.95 21.40 -89.19
C ILE A 10 65.47 20.78 -90.52
N GLY A 11 64.23 21.05 -90.95
CA GLY A 11 63.72 20.62 -92.26
C GLY A 11 64.32 21.38 -93.47
N SER A 12 64.89 22.57 -93.26
CA SER A 12 65.46 23.40 -94.33
C SER A 12 66.95 23.16 -94.57
N THR A 13 67.66 22.47 -93.67
CA THR A 13 69.10 22.21 -93.79
C THR A 13 69.43 20.92 -94.53
N LEU A 14 68.49 19.96 -94.66
CA LEU A 14 68.72 18.74 -95.45
C LEU A 14 68.49 18.95 -96.96
N SER A 15 67.62 19.89 -97.35
CA SER A 15 67.34 20.15 -98.77
C SER A 15 68.46 20.94 -99.46
N SER A 16 69.34 21.59 -98.69
CA SER A 16 70.49 22.34 -99.21
C SER A 16 71.75 21.47 -99.37
N VAL A 17 71.88 20.34 -98.67
CA VAL A 17 73.10 19.52 -98.76
C VAL A 17 73.10 18.59 -100.00
N ILE A 18 71.93 18.23 -100.53
CA ILE A 18 71.83 17.40 -101.75
C ILE A 18 71.97 18.26 -103.04
N SER A 19 71.79 19.59 -102.99
CA SER A 19 71.91 20.46 -104.17
C SER A 19 73.34 20.95 -104.48
N PHE A 20 74.32 20.72 -103.58
CA PHE A 20 75.70 21.17 -103.79
C PHE A 20 76.59 20.18 -104.58
N ALA A 21 76.08 19.00 -104.95
CA ALA A 21 76.85 18.02 -105.71
C ALA A 21 76.79 18.19 -107.25
N ASN A 22 75.93 19.06 -107.79
CA ASN A 22 75.61 19.03 -109.24
C ASN A 22 75.67 20.37 -110.00
N ALA A 23 76.38 21.37 -109.49
CA ALA A 23 76.54 22.65 -110.20
C ALA A 23 78.00 23.16 -110.11
N ALA A 24 78.90 22.52 -110.85
CA ALA A 24 80.24 23.04 -111.11
C ALA A 24 80.57 22.88 -112.60
N THR A 25 80.25 23.89 -113.43
CA THR A 25 80.89 24.10 -114.74
C THR A 25 81.04 25.59 -115.07
N VAL A 26 82.31 26.02 -115.04
CA VAL A 26 83.01 26.98 -115.93
C VAL A 26 82.63 28.48 -115.88
N VAL A 27 83.55 29.33 -115.39
CA VAL A 27 84.40 30.27 -116.18
C VAL A 27 85.45 30.95 -115.26
N ASP A 28 86.71 30.73 -115.64
CA ASP A 28 88.01 31.42 -115.42
C ASP A 28 88.61 31.78 -114.04
N ALA A 29 89.89 31.41 -113.91
CA ALA A 29 90.80 31.38 -112.76
C ALA A 29 91.37 32.78 -112.35
N PRO A 30 92.26 32.95 -111.32
CA PRO A 30 92.93 31.93 -110.52
C PRO A 30 93.03 32.21 -109.00
N ASN A 31 92.71 31.20 -108.18
CA ASN A 31 93.52 30.72 -107.06
C ASN A 31 92.91 29.42 -106.49
N ASN A 32 93.29 28.33 -107.15
CA ASN A 32 93.60 27.00 -106.62
C ASN A 32 93.13 26.65 -105.19
N TYR A 33 92.03 25.88 -105.06
CA TYR A 33 91.89 24.68 -104.21
C TYR A 33 90.51 24.03 -104.51
N ASP A 34 90.47 22.98 -105.34
CA ASP A 34 89.31 22.09 -105.46
C ASP A 34 89.48 20.94 -104.45
N PRO A 35 88.58 20.74 -103.48
CA PRO A 35 88.60 19.54 -102.65
C PRO A 35 88.02 18.37 -103.45
N VAL A 36 88.88 17.48 -103.93
CA VAL A 36 88.51 16.17 -104.47
C VAL A 36 88.23 15.23 -103.30
N PHE A 37 86.96 14.94 -103.01
CA PHE A 37 86.58 13.90 -102.05
C PHE A 37 86.67 12.51 -102.71
N THR A 38 87.39 11.58 -102.08
CA THR A 38 87.57 10.20 -102.55
C THR A 38 86.33 9.35 -102.25
N SER A 39 86.08 8.26 -103.00
CA SER A 39 84.89 7.39 -102.82
C SER A 39 84.71 6.83 -101.40
N GLY A 40 85.80 6.71 -100.63
CA GLY A 40 85.74 6.37 -99.21
C GLY A 40 85.07 7.45 -98.35
N GLU A 41 85.31 8.73 -98.63
CA GLU A 41 84.76 9.87 -97.87
C GLU A 41 83.25 10.04 -98.10
N SER A 42 82.74 9.77 -99.31
CA SER A 42 81.29 9.80 -99.60
C SER A 42 80.50 8.69 -98.88
N SER A 43 81.08 7.49 -98.74
CA SER A 43 80.43 6.38 -98.03
C SER A 43 80.36 6.59 -96.50
N LEU A 44 81.36 7.30 -95.95
CA LEU A 44 81.40 7.69 -94.55
C LEU A 44 80.33 8.75 -94.26
N LEU A 45 80.15 9.73 -95.16
CA LEU A 45 79.10 10.75 -95.07
C LEU A 45 77.69 10.12 -95.08
N GLU A 46 77.40 9.18 -95.99
CA GLU A 46 76.11 8.47 -96.01
C GLU A 46 75.85 7.64 -94.75
N ASN A 47 76.87 6.97 -94.22
CA ASN A 47 76.78 6.20 -92.97
C ASN A 47 76.49 7.13 -91.76
N THR A 48 77.17 8.27 -91.67
CA THR A 48 76.92 9.27 -90.62
C THR A 48 75.52 9.88 -90.71
N ALA A 49 75.00 10.14 -91.91
CA ALA A 49 73.63 10.65 -92.07
C ALA A 49 72.57 9.62 -91.62
N LEU A 50 72.77 8.34 -91.95
CA LEU A 50 71.88 7.26 -91.52
C LEU A 50 71.86 7.09 -89.99
N THR A 51 73.03 7.17 -89.34
CA THR A 51 73.12 7.08 -87.87
C THR A 51 72.48 8.28 -87.16
N VAL A 52 72.61 9.49 -87.70
CA VAL A 52 71.92 10.70 -87.17
C VAL A 52 70.40 10.55 -87.27
N PHE A 53 69.87 10.09 -88.40
CA PHE A 53 68.43 9.85 -88.57
C PHE A 53 67.89 8.80 -87.58
N GLN A 54 68.65 7.73 -87.34
CA GLN A 54 68.32 6.72 -86.34
C GLN A 54 68.32 7.31 -84.91
N HIS A 55 69.28 8.16 -84.58
CA HIS A 55 69.31 8.85 -83.29
C HIS A 55 68.15 9.82 -83.10
N ASP A 56 67.79 10.62 -84.11
CA ASP A 56 66.64 11.55 -84.04
C ASP A 56 65.32 10.78 -83.83
N SER A 57 65.17 9.65 -84.52
CA SER A 57 64.01 8.76 -84.34
C SER A 57 63.95 8.19 -82.91
N ALA A 58 65.09 7.83 -82.33
CA ALA A 58 65.19 7.37 -80.94
C ALA A 58 64.93 8.50 -79.91
N ILE A 59 65.39 9.72 -80.18
CA ILE A 59 65.12 10.89 -79.34
C ILE A 59 63.62 11.21 -79.33
N ASN A 60 62.97 11.18 -80.50
CA ASN A 60 61.53 11.41 -80.60
C ASN A 60 60.70 10.37 -79.84
N SER A 61 61.11 9.09 -79.89
CA SER A 61 60.42 8.03 -79.14
C SER A 61 60.61 8.15 -77.63
N LEU A 62 61.81 8.49 -77.16
CA LEU A 62 62.09 8.78 -75.75
C LEU A 62 61.30 10.01 -75.25
N GLN A 63 61.20 11.06 -76.06
CA GLN A 63 60.44 12.26 -75.71
C GLN A 63 58.94 11.93 -75.56
N ALA A 64 58.38 11.11 -76.46
CA ALA A 64 56.99 10.66 -76.35
C ALA A 64 56.75 9.80 -75.10
N GLN A 65 57.70 8.94 -74.73
CA GLN A 65 57.65 8.17 -73.48
C GLN A 65 57.68 9.09 -72.25
N ALA A 66 58.57 10.08 -72.23
CA ALA A 66 58.66 11.05 -71.13
C ALA A 66 57.38 11.87 -70.97
N ASP A 67 56.78 12.35 -72.06
CA ASP A 67 55.52 13.09 -72.03
C ASP A 67 54.35 12.21 -71.52
N ALA A 68 54.34 10.92 -71.88
CA ALA A 68 53.38 9.95 -71.37
C ALA A 68 53.58 9.69 -69.86
N GLU A 69 54.82 9.56 -69.39
CA GLU A 69 55.14 9.41 -67.96
C GLU A 69 54.73 10.64 -67.15
N VAL A 70 54.98 11.85 -67.65
CA VAL A 70 54.56 13.10 -67.00
C VAL A 70 53.04 13.14 -66.85
N SER A 71 52.32 12.75 -67.89
CA SER A 71 50.85 12.65 -67.87
C SER A 71 50.37 11.60 -66.86
N ALA A 72 51.00 10.42 -66.82
CA ALA A 72 50.70 9.38 -65.84
C ALA A 72 50.93 9.83 -64.39
N ARG A 73 52.03 10.53 -64.12
CA ARG A 73 52.34 11.10 -62.80
C ARG A 73 51.33 12.17 -62.39
N SER A 74 50.87 13.00 -63.32
CA SER A 74 49.82 14.00 -63.04
C SER A 74 48.50 13.34 -62.66
N MET A 75 48.08 12.30 -63.39
CA MET A 75 46.88 11.52 -63.04
C MET A 75 47.01 10.86 -61.67
N LEU A 76 48.17 10.28 -61.35
CA LEU A 76 48.43 9.69 -60.04
C LEU A 76 48.36 10.73 -58.92
N GLY A 77 48.92 11.93 -59.13
CA GLY A 77 48.81 13.05 -58.19
C GLY A 77 47.36 13.43 -57.90
N ASN A 78 46.53 13.57 -58.95
CA ASN A 78 45.10 13.85 -58.80
C ASN A 78 44.38 12.76 -58.00
N GLN A 79 44.66 11.48 -58.28
CA GLN A 79 44.05 10.36 -57.55
C GLN A 79 44.47 10.34 -56.07
N VAL A 80 45.73 10.66 -55.77
CA VAL A 80 46.22 10.79 -54.39
C VAL A 80 45.47 11.88 -53.64
N ASP A 81 45.23 13.03 -54.27
CA ASP A 81 44.51 14.14 -53.61
C ASP A 81 43.02 13.85 -53.43
N VAL A 82 42.39 13.14 -54.37
CA VAL A 82 41.03 12.59 -54.20
C VAL A 82 40.99 11.62 -53.02
N ASN A 83 41.95 10.70 -52.94
CA ASN A 83 42.03 9.72 -51.85
C ASN A 83 42.26 10.39 -50.49
N LYS A 84 43.12 11.41 -50.42
CA LYS A 84 43.32 12.20 -49.18
C LYS A 84 42.03 12.84 -48.72
N GLN A 85 41.26 13.45 -49.63
CA GLN A 85 39.96 14.05 -49.30
C GLN A 85 38.96 12.98 -48.85
N ALA A 86 38.88 11.84 -49.52
CA ALA A 86 38.00 10.73 -49.14
C ALA A 86 38.32 10.19 -47.73
N ILE A 87 39.60 10.03 -47.40
CA ILE A 87 40.05 9.59 -46.06
C ILE A 87 39.69 10.65 -45.00
N ALA A 88 39.90 11.93 -45.28
CA ALA A 88 39.52 13.01 -44.37
C ALA A 88 38.01 13.04 -44.12
N ASN A 89 37.20 12.90 -45.17
CA ASN A 89 35.75 12.83 -45.07
C ASN A 89 35.30 11.61 -44.27
N LEU A 90 35.86 10.43 -44.55
CA LEU A 90 35.58 9.21 -43.79
C LEU A 90 35.92 9.36 -42.31
N GLY A 91 37.07 9.97 -41.99
CA GLY A 91 37.48 10.26 -40.62
C GLY A 91 36.50 11.20 -39.90
N SER A 92 36.05 12.26 -40.59
CA SER A 92 35.06 13.21 -40.07
C SER A 92 33.70 12.54 -39.81
N THR A 93 33.16 11.82 -40.80
CA THR A 93 31.88 11.10 -40.67
C THR A 93 31.92 10.05 -39.56
N THR A 94 33.00 9.28 -39.49
CA THR A 94 33.20 8.28 -38.44
C THR A 94 33.24 8.94 -37.06
N LYS A 95 33.99 10.04 -36.90
CA LYS A 95 34.06 10.79 -35.65
C LYS A 95 32.68 11.30 -35.21
N THR A 96 31.90 11.88 -36.13
CA THR A 96 30.54 12.35 -35.82
C THR A 96 29.62 11.20 -35.41
N ALA A 97 29.67 10.06 -36.10
CA ALA A 97 28.87 8.89 -35.74
C ALA A 97 29.22 8.35 -34.35
N LEU A 98 30.51 8.28 -33.99
CA LEU A 98 30.94 7.87 -32.66
C LEU A 98 30.45 8.83 -31.57
N ILE A 99 30.52 10.15 -31.82
CA ILE A 99 30.04 11.16 -30.87
C ILE A 99 28.53 11.03 -30.66
N ASN A 100 27.76 10.91 -31.75
CA ASN A 100 26.31 10.76 -31.65
C ASN A 100 25.92 9.50 -30.86
N ASN A 101 26.55 8.35 -31.17
CA ASN A 101 26.32 7.11 -30.43
C ASN A 101 26.69 7.25 -28.94
N ALA A 102 27.78 7.95 -28.61
CA ALA A 102 28.16 8.19 -27.22
C ALA A 102 27.14 9.05 -26.48
N THR A 103 26.65 10.12 -27.11
CA THR A 103 25.59 10.97 -26.56
C THR A 103 24.28 10.20 -26.36
N GLU A 104 23.85 9.41 -27.35
CA GLU A 104 22.65 8.57 -27.24
C GLU A 104 22.75 7.58 -26.07
N ASN A 105 23.90 6.92 -25.91
CA ASN A 105 24.15 6.02 -24.78
C ASN A 105 24.11 6.75 -23.43
N GLU A 106 24.64 7.98 -23.35
CA GLU A 106 24.59 8.78 -22.13
C GLU A 106 23.14 9.14 -21.76
N ASP A 107 22.34 9.55 -22.74
CA ASP A 107 20.94 9.91 -22.54
C ASP A 107 20.09 8.69 -22.16
N GLN A 108 20.33 7.52 -22.78
CA GLN A 108 19.71 6.26 -22.39
C GLN A 108 20.05 5.89 -20.94
N ASN A 109 21.31 6.03 -20.53
CA ASN A 109 21.74 5.76 -19.16
C ASN A 109 21.11 6.72 -18.13
N LYS A 110 20.96 8.01 -18.48
CA LYS A 110 20.23 8.98 -17.65
C LYS A 110 18.76 8.58 -17.50
N ALA A 111 18.10 8.19 -18.60
CA ALA A 111 16.71 7.74 -18.57
C ALA A 111 16.53 6.47 -17.70
N LEU A 112 17.43 5.49 -17.82
CA LEU A 112 17.43 4.29 -16.98
C LEU A 112 17.60 4.60 -15.49
N ASN A 113 18.48 5.53 -15.14
CA ASN A 113 18.67 5.97 -13.76
C ASN A 113 17.41 6.62 -13.18
N VAL A 114 16.73 7.47 -13.96
CA VAL A 114 15.45 8.08 -13.56
C VAL A 114 14.38 7.01 -13.35
N LEU A 115 14.24 6.07 -14.28
CA LEU A 115 13.28 4.97 -14.19
C LEU A 115 13.54 4.08 -12.96
N ASN A 116 14.81 3.76 -12.69
CA ASN A 116 15.19 3.00 -11.50
C ASN A 116 14.82 3.74 -10.21
N GLY A 117 15.04 5.07 -10.15
CA GLY A 117 14.60 5.89 -9.02
C GLY A 117 13.07 5.84 -8.81
N GLN A 118 12.29 5.92 -9.89
CA GLN A 118 10.83 5.82 -9.83
C GLN A 118 10.38 4.44 -9.32
N ILE A 119 10.97 3.35 -9.83
CA ILE A 119 10.66 1.98 -9.40
C ILE A 119 10.91 1.81 -7.89
N GLN A 120 12.04 2.31 -7.39
CA GLN A 120 12.37 2.23 -5.95
C GLN A 120 11.35 3.00 -5.10
N MET A 121 10.94 4.21 -5.52
CA MET A 121 9.92 4.98 -4.81
C MET A 121 8.56 4.28 -4.84
N THR A 122 8.14 3.75 -5.98
CA THR A 122 6.88 3.00 -6.11
C THR A 122 6.89 1.74 -5.25
N GLY A 123 8.01 1.01 -5.22
CA GLY A 123 8.20 -0.16 -4.36
C GLY A 123 8.12 0.19 -2.88
N ALA A 124 8.79 1.26 -2.45
CA ALA A 124 8.73 1.75 -1.07
C ALA A 124 7.31 2.17 -0.66
N TYR A 125 6.61 2.89 -1.54
CA TYR A 125 5.22 3.29 -1.30
C TYR A 125 4.26 2.09 -1.20
N ALA A 126 4.39 1.11 -2.10
CA ALA A 126 3.61 -0.13 -2.07
C ALA A 126 3.86 -0.93 -0.78
N LYS A 127 5.12 -1.01 -0.35
CA LYS A 127 5.49 -1.64 0.93
C LYS A 127 4.86 -0.90 2.11
N SER A 128 4.95 0.43 2.15
CA SER A 128 4.33 1.25 3.21
C SER A 128 2.81 1.05 3.31
N ARG A 129 2.10 1.01 2.17
CA ARG A 129 0.66 0.73 2.12
C ARG A 129 0.33 -0.67 2.63
N THR A 130 1.15 -1.66 2.28
CA THR A 130 0.99 -3.06 2.73
C THR A 130 1.22 -3.18 4.23
N ASP A 131 2.30 -2.59 4.75
CA ASP A 131 2.63 -2.57 6.18
C ASP A 131 1.49 -1.91 6.99
N ALA A 132 0.94 -0.78 6.50
CA ALA A 132 -0.21 -0.12 7.12
C ALA A 132 -1.50 -0.99 7.09
N ALA A 133 -1.75 -1.70 5.99
CA ALA A 133 -2.90 -2.60 5.89
C ALA A 133 -2.79 -3.79 6.85
N ILE A 134 -1.59 -4.37 7.00
CA ILE A 134 -1.31 -5.45 7.95
C ILE A 134 -1.51 -4.96 9.38
N ALA A 135 -0.96 -3.80 9.74
CA ALA A 135 -1.13 -3.21 11.07
C ALA A 135 -2.62 -2.96 11.41
N ASN A 136 -3.40 -2.46 10.46
CA ASN A 136 -4.85 -2.28 10.63
C ASN A 136 -5.58 -3.62 10.79
N ALA A 137 -5.22 -4.65 10.01
CA ALA A 137 -5.81 -5.98 10.13
C ALA A 137 -5.51 -6.62 11.49
N GLU A 138 -4.30 -6.43 12.02
CA GLU A 138 -3.89 -6.91 13.33
C GLU A 138 -4.62 -6.18 14.47
N ASN A 139 -4.73 -4.85 14.38
CA ASN A 139 -5.53 -4.05 15.31
C ASN A 139 -7.01 -4.49 15.32
N ASN A 140 -7.60 -4.71 14.14
CA ASN A 140 -8.97 -5.19 14.02
C ASN A 140 -9.14 -6.59 14.60
N LYS A 141 -8.19 -7.51 14.37
CA LYS A 141 -8.19 -8.85 14.95
C LYS A 141 -8.14 -8.80 16.48
N ALA A 142 -7.29 -7.94 17.04
CA ALA A 142 -7.19 -7.73 18.48
C ALA A 142 -8.47 -7.13 19.07
N ALA A 143 -9.09 -6.15 18.39
CA ALA A 143 -10.37 -5.58 18.79
C ALA A 143 -11.48 -6.64 18.78
N LEU A 144 -11.56 -7.47 17.73
CA LEU A 144 -12.54 -8.54 17.63
C LEU A 144 -12.39 -9.57 18.76
N ALA A 145 -11.14 -9.91 19.13
CA ALA A 145 -10.87 -10.81 20.25
C ALA A 145 -11.39 -10.24 21.58
N LYS A 146 -11.19 -8.94 21.84
CA LYS A 146 -11.74 -8.26 23.04
C LYS A 146 -13.27 -8.25 23.03
N THR A 147 -13.89 -7.97 21.89
CA THR A 147 -15.35 -8.02 21.75
C THR A 147 -15.89 -9.42 22.03
N ASN A 148 -15.26 -10.46 21.48
CA ASN A 148 -15.67 -11.84 21.74
C ASN A 148 -15.53 -12.23 23.22
N GLN A 149 -14.47 -11.78 23.90
CA GLN A 149 -14.33 -11.97 25.35
C GLN A 149 -15.44 -11.26 26.15
N ALA A 150 -15.76 -10.02 25.79
CA ALA A 150 -16.83 -9.26 26.44
C ALA A 150 -18.20 -9.92 26.22
N VAL A 151 -18.49 -10.38 25.00
CA VAL A 151 -19.74 -11.11 24.68
C VAL A 151 -19.81 -12.42 25.48
N ALA A 152 -18.72 -13.17 25.59
CA ALA A 152 -18.69 -14.39 26.40
C ALA A 152 -18.94 -14.08 27.89
N ALA A 153 -18.35 -13.01 28.42
CA ALA A 153 -18.57 -12.56 29.80
C ALA A 153 -20.04 -12.14 30.04
N HIS A 154 -20.60 -11.30 29.16
CA HIS A 154 -22.00 -10.91 29.24
C HIS A 154 -22.96 -12.10 29.10
N SER A 155 -22.63 -13.08 28.26
CA SER A 155 -23.44 -14.30 28.12
C SER A 155 -23.46 -15.11 29.41
N ALA A 156 -22.34 -15.20 30.11
CA ALA A 156 -22.27 -15.84 31.43
C ALA A 156 -23.04 -15.04 32.49
N GLU A 157 -22.97 -13.71 32.46
CA GLU A 157 -23.72 -12.83 33.35
C GLU A 157 -25.24 -12.95 33.11
N LEU A 158 -25.68 -12.98 31.85
CA LEU A 158 -27.09 -13.20 31.50
C LEU A 158 -27.58 -14.57 31.99
N ALA A 159 -26.79 -15.63 31.83
CA ALA A 159 -27.15 -16.94 32.38
C ALA A 159 -27.26 -16.92 33.92
N ASN A 160 -26.41 -16.15 34.61
CA ASN A 160 -26.53 -15.95 36.05
C ASN A 160 -27.78 -15.14 36.42
N HIS A 161 -28.08 -14.07 35.69
CA HIS A 161 -29.28 -13.27 35.88
C HIS A 161 -30.55 -14.08 35.64
N GLU A 162 -30.60 -14.92 34.60
CA GLU A 162 -31.70 -15.84 34.34
C GLU A 162 -31.93 -16.77 35.53
N SER A 163 -30.87 -17.44 36.01
CA SER A 163 -30.98 -18.32 37.19
C SER A 163 -31.44 -17.58 38.45
N ARG A 164 -31.03 -16.32 38.64
CA ARG A 164 -31.49 -15.48 39.76
C ARG A 164 -32.94 -15.05 39.59
N ILE A 165 -33.38 -14.74 38.37
CA ILE A 165 -34.77 -14.42 38.04
C ILE A 165 -35.64 -15.64 38.29
N ASP A 166 -35.27 -16.81 37.77
CA ASP A 166 -35.96 -18.08 38.04
C ASP A 166 -36.12 -18.33 39.55
N ALA A 167 -35.05 -18.13 40.33
CA ALA A 167 -35.09 -18.28 41.78
C ALA A 167 -36.01 -17.25 42.45
N LEU A 168 -36.01 -16.00 41.97
CA LEU A 168 -36.89 -14.94 42.48
C LEU A 168 -38.35 -15.20 42.10
N GLU A 169 -38.62 -15.66 40.89
CA GLU A 169 -39.95 -16.04 40.41
C GLU A 169 -40.47 -17.26 41.18
N ALA A 170 -39.63 -18.27 41.43
CA ALA A 170 -39.99 -19.39 42.29
C ALA A 170 -40.33 -18.94 43.72
N ASN A 171 -39.61 -17.95 44.27
CA ASN A 171 -39.85 -17.42 45.61
C ASN A 171 -41.08 -16.47 45.67
N THR A 172 -41.32 -15.69 44.62
CA THR A 172 -42.34 -14.63 44.56
C THR A 172 -43.65 -15.12 43.93
N GLY A 173 -43.56 -15.80 42.78
CA GLY A 173 -44.67 -16.40 42.04
C GLY A 173 -45.32 -17.57 42.76
N ALA A 174 -44.63 -18.20 43.71
CA ALA A 174 -45.26 -19.15 44.61
C ALA A 174 -46.19 -18.47 45.62
N GLY A 175 -46.35 -17.15 45.63
CA GLY A 175 -47.27 -16.40 46.50
C GLY A 175 -47.06 -16.67 47.99
N ASN A 176 -46.10 -17.50 48.36
CA ASN A 176 -46.12 -18.23 49.62
C ASN A 176 -45.68 -17.30 50.72
N SER A 177 -44.66 -16.48 50.51
CA SER A 177 -44.20 -15.56 51.54
C SER A 177 -45.24 -14.47 51.80
N PHE A 178 -45.81 -13.86 50.76
CA PHE A 178 -46.82 -12.80 50.93
C PHE A 178 -48.19 -13.34 51.34
N ALA A 179 -48.66 -14.45 50.77
CA ALA A 179 -49.91 -15.09 51.15
C ALA A 179 -49.82 -15.75 52.53
N ARG A 180 -48.68 -16.36 52.91
CA ARG A 180 -48.48 -16.81 54.30
C ARG A 180 -48.44 -15.64 55.25
N LEU A 181 -47.77 -14.54 54.90
CA LEU A 181 -47.78 -13.33 55.74
C LEU A 181 -49.20 -12.77 55.87
N LYS A 182 -49.94 -12.65 54.76
CA LYS A 182 -51.34 -12.21 54.77
C LYS A 182 -52.21 -13.12 55.63
N ASN A 183 -52.10 -14.44 55.45
CA ASN A 183 -52.85 -15.42 56.25
C ASN A 183 -52.46 -15.35 57.74
N GLN A 184 -51.17 -15.22 58.06
CA GLN A 184 -50.71 -15.07 59.45
C GLN A 184 -51.21 -13.77 60.08
N VAL A 185 -51.24 -12.67 59.31
CA VAL A 185 -51.78 -11.38 59.78
C VAL A 185 -53.30 -11.46 59.97
N ASP A 186 -54.02 -12.05 59.03
CA ASP A 186 -55.48 -12.23 59.10
C ASP A 186 -55.86 -13.17 60.26
N ASP A 187 -55.17 -14.30 60.42
CA ASP A 187 -55.35 -15.24 61.54
C ASP A 187 -55.06 -14.57 62.89
N ASN A 188 -53.97 -13.79 62.96
CA ASN A 188 -53.62 -13.07 64.19
C ASN A 188 -54.66 -11.98 64.51
N ARG A 189 -55.16 -11.27 63.49
CA ARG A 189 -56.25 -10.30 63.66
C ARG A 189 -57.49 -10.98 64.20
N GLN A 190 -57.95 -12.08 63.59
CA GLN A 190 -59.14 -12.81 64.05
C GLN A 190 -58.97 -13.32 65.48
N ARG A 191 -57.83 -13.95 65.82
CA ARG A 191 -57.56 -14.42 67.19
C ARG A 191 -57.53 -13.28 68.21
N ALA A 192 -56.92 -12.14 67.86
CA ALA A 192 -56.90 -10.97 68.73
C ALA A 192 -58.31 -10.38 68.92
N SER A 193 -59.09 -10.24 67.85
CA SER A 193 -60.48 -9.76 67.91
C SER A 193 -61.38 -10.68 68.72
N ALA A 194 -61.24 -12.00 68.56
CA ALA A 194 -61.97 -13.02 69.31
C ALA A 194 -61.60 -12.98 70.81
N GLY A 195 -60.32 -12.83 71.14
CA GLY A 195 -59.86 -12.66 72.52
C GLY A 195 -60.39 -11.38 73.17
N ILE A 196 -60.41 -10.25 72.44
CA ILE A 196 -61.00 -8.99 72.93
C ILE A 196 -62.51 -9.14 73.15
N ALA A 197 -63.22 -9.80 72.23
CA ALA A 197 -64.63 -10.12 72.41
C ALA A 197 -64.84 -10.98 73.67
N GLY A 198 -63.93 -11.93 73.94
CA GLY A 198 -63.94 -12.76 75.15
C GLY A 198 -63.77 -11.95 76.43
N VAL A 199 -62.83 -11.00 76.44
CA VAL A 199 -62.64 -10.10 77.58
C VAL A 199 -63.84 -9.16 77.75
N ALA A 200 -64.41 -8.63 76.67
CA ALA A 200 -65.62 -7.81 76.71
C ALA A 200 -66.81 -8.60 77.27
N ALA A 201 -66.95 -9.86 76.86
CA ALA A 201 -67.92 -10.80 77.41
C ALA A 201 -67.70 -11.01 78.92
N MET A 202 -66.45 -11.21 79.36
CA MET A 202 -66.10 -11.39 80.78
C MET A 202 -66.37 -10.13 81.62
N ALA A 203 -66.17 -8.94 81.04
CA ALA A 203 -66.46 -7.66 81.67
C ALA A 203 -67.97 -7.48 81.90
N ASN A 204 -68.80 -7.89 80.93
CA ASN A 204 -70.27 -7.84 81.03
C ASN A 204 -70.88 -8.92 81.93
N ILE A 205 -70.10 -9.88 82.47
CA ILE A 205 -70.60 -10.85 83.46
C ILE A 205 -71.05 -10.09 84.71
N PRO A 206 -72.36 -10.13 85.06
CA PRO A 206 -72.89 -9.42 86.22
C PRO A 206 -72.17 -9.83 87.50
N GLN A 207 -71.72 -8.84 88.26
CA GLN A 207 -71.13 -9.06 89.58
C GLN A 207 -72.23 -9.25 90.62
N VAL A 208 -71.95 -10.07 91.64
CA VAL A 208 -72.87 -10.36 92.75
C VAL A 208 -73.45 -9.08 93.37
N THR A 209 -74.77 -8.94 93.30
CA THR A 209 -75.53 -7.80 93.84
C THR A 209 -75.77 -7.98 95.34
N GLN A 210 -76.04 -6.89 96.04
CA GLN A 210 -76.14 -6.86 97.51
C GLN A 210 -77.27 -7.77 98.01
N GLY A 211 -76.91 -8.86 98.70
CA GLY A 211 -77.83 -9.86 99.26
C GLY A 211 -77.50 -11.32 98.91
N ALA A 212 -76.63 -11.59 97.94
CA ALA A 212 -76.17 -12.94 97.58
C ALA A 212 -74.68 -13.16 97.91
N THR A 213 -74.31 -14.35 98.41
CA THR A 213 -72.91 -14.73 98.73
C THR A 213 -72.16 -15.31 97.53
N PHE A 214 -72.90 -15.80 96.54
CA PHE A 214 -72.38 -16.39 95.30
C PHE A 214 -73.26 -15.99 94.13
N SER A 215 -72.63 -15.68 92.99
CA SER A 215 -73.32 -15.38 91.73
C SER A 215 -72.59 -16.03 90.58
N VAL A 216 -73.33 -16.60 89.64
CA VAL A 216 -72.84 -17.07 88.35
C VAL A 216 -73.49 -16.23 87.28
N GLY A 217 -72.69 -15.70 86.38
CA GLY A 217 -73.16 -14.93 85.25
C GLY A 217 -72.51 -15.40 83.96
N ALA A 218 -73.25 -15.25 82.87
CA ALA A 218 -72.73 -15.36 81.54
C ALA A 218 -72.77 -13.97 80.88
N GLY A 219 -71.75 -13.67 80.10
CA GLY A 219 -71.68 -12.47 79.29
C GLY A 219 -71.35 -12.85 77.85
N ALA A 220 -71.85 -12.07 76.90
CA ALA A 220 -71.50 -12.20 75.49
C ALA A 220 -70.85 -10.89 75.03
N GLY A 221 -69.91 -11.01 74.11
CA GLY A 221 -69.15 -9.90 73.55
C GLY A 221 -68.93 -10.13 72.07
N THR A 222 -68.92 -9.06 71.30
CA THR A 222 -68.63 -9.08 69.87
C THR A 222 -67.59 -8.02 69.58
N THR A 223 -66.61 -8.32 68.73
CA THR A 223 -65.58 -7.37 68.32
C THR A 223 -65.08 -7.75 66.94
N ASP A 224 -65.14 -6.80 66.01
CA ASP A 224 -64.56 -6.92 64.66
C ASP A 224 -64.97 -8.19 63.89
N GLY A 225 -66.25 -8.58 63.99
CA GLY A 225 -66.81 -9.75 63.32
C GLY A 225 -66.70 -11.07 64.09
N GLU A 226 -65.91 -11.11 65.18
CA GLU A 226 -65.77 -12.26 66.06
C GLU A 226 -66.67 -12.14 67.29
N SER A 227 -67.15 -13.28 67.77
CA SER A 227 -68.06 -13.35 68.93
C SER A 227 -67.47 -14.26 70.00
N ALA A 228 -67.71 -13.91 71.25
CA ALA A 228 -67.27 -14.71 72.38
C ALA A 228 -68.31 -14.78 73.48
N LEU A 229 -68.29 -15.92 74.16
CA LEU A 229 -69.13 -16.22 75.30
C LEU A 229 -68.24 -16.42 76.52
N ALA A 230 -68.56 -15.70 77.59
CA ALA A 230 -67.89 -15.81 78.86
C ALA A 230 -68.84 -16.31 79.93
N VAL A 231 -68.33 -17.18 80.78
CA VAL A 231 -69.00 -17.59 82.01
C VAL A 231 -68.07 -17.33 83.17
N GLY A 232 -68.64 -16.86 84.27
CA GLY A 232 -67.86 -16.54 85.43
C GLY A 232 -68.71 -16.56 86.66
N PHE A 233 -68.02 -16.77 87.77
CA PHE A 233 -68.63 -16.72 89.07
C PHE A 233 -67.95 -15.62 89.88
N SER A 234 -68.73 -15.00 90.73
CA SER A 234 -68.24 -14.08 91.75
C SER A 234 -68.76 -14.54 93.10
N ALA A 235 -67.88 -14.53 94.09
CA ALA A 235 -68.20 -14.90 95.45
C ALA A 235 -67.76 -13.79 96.40
N ARG A 236 -68.58 -13.51 97.39
CA ARG A 236 -68.24 -12.58 98.47
C ARG A 236 -67.66 -13.40 99.62
N ALA A 237 -66.34 -13.27 99.84
CA ALA A 237 -65.65 -14.02 100.88
C ALA A 237 -65.86 -13.39 102.27
N THR A 238 -65.97 -12.06 102.34
CA THR A 238 -66.25 -11.26 103.55
C THR A 238 -67.10 -10.05 103.15
N GLU A 239 -67.76 -9.35 104.09
CA GLU A 239 -68.56 -8.14 103.79
C GLU A 239 -67.81 -7.11 102.90
N ASN A 240 -66.49 -7.02 103.07
CA ASN A 240 -65.59 -6.09 102.37
C ASN A 240 -64.77 -6.72 101.23
N THR A 241 -64.91 -8.01 100.91
CA THR A 241 -64.05 -8.67 99.90
C THR A 241 -64.84 -9.53 98.91
N VAL A 242 -64.69 -9.22 97.62
CA VAL A 242 -65.33 -9.95 96.52
C VAL A 242 -64.26 -10.52 95.62
N ILE A 243 -64.37 -11.81 95.31
CA ILE A 243 -63.55 -12.49 94.31
C ILE A 243 -64.40 -12.77 93.07
N LYS A 244 -63.80 -12.67 91.88
CA LYS A 244 -64.40 -13.02 90.60
C LYS A 244 -63.42 -13.90 89.84
N ALA A 245 -63.93 -14.98 89.27
CA ALA A 245 -63.20 -15.81 88.33
C ALA A 245 -64.08 -16.03 87.11
N SER A 246 -63.48 -15.94 85.93
CA SER A 246 -64.19 -16.02 84.66
C SER A 246 -63.34 -16.71 83.62
N VAL A 247 -64.01 -17.45 82.76
CA VAL A 247 -63.45 -18.08 81.57
C VAL A 247 -64.31 -17.66 80.39
N SER A 248 -63.68 -17.36 79.27
CA SER A 248 -64.37 -17.15 78.01
C SER A 248 -63.84 -18.09 76.95
N ASN A 249 -64.74 -18.41 76.03
CA ASN A 249 -64.45 -19.14 74.81
C ASN A 249 -64.99 -18.30 73.65
N ASP A 250 -64.21 -18.22 72.59
CA ASP A 250 -64.50 -17.41 71.42
C ASP A 250 -64.73 -18.26 70.16
N SER A 251 -65.19 -17.64 69.07
CA SER A 251 -65.42 -18.28 67.78
C SER A 251 -64.17 -18.91 67.16
N GLN A 252 -62.97 -18.48 67.58
CA GLN A 252 -61.68 -18.95 67.10
C GLN A 252 -61.07 -20.04 68.02
N GLN A 253 -61.86 -20.58 68.95
CA GLN A 253 -61.48 -21.61 69.94
C GLN A 253 -60.35 -21.19 70.89
N ASN A 254 -60.13 -19.89 71.10
CA ASN A 254 -59.22 -19.43 72.13
C ASN A 254 -59.94 -19.36 73.47
N PHE A 255 -59.25 -19.82 74.51
CA PHE A 255 -59.73 -19.75 75.87
C PHE A 255 -59.02 -18.60 76.59
N VAL A 256 -59.79 -17.66 77.13
CA VAL A 256 -59.25 -16.59 77.97
C VAL A 256 -59.75 -16.80 79.39
N VAL A 257 -58.83 -16.90 80.34
CA VAL A 257 -59.15 -17.06 81.76
C VAL A 257 -58.69 -15.81 82.49
N GLY A 258 -59.54 -15.30 83.37
CA GLY A 258 -59.23 -14.12 84.19
C GLY A 258 -59.85 -14.23 85.57
N ALA A 259 -59.11 -13.80 86.57
CA ALA A 259 -59.57 -13.71 87.95
C ALA A 259 -59.21 -12.36 88.54
N GLY A 260 -60.02 -11.87 89.47
CA GLY A 260 -59.81 -10.61 90.16
C GLY A 260 -60.39 -10.65 91.57
N ALA A 261 -59.82 -9.84 92.45
CA ALA A 261 -60.34 -9.62 93.79
C ALA A 261 -60.50 -8.11 94.01
N ALA A 262 -61.57 -7.72 94.69
CA ALA A 262 -61.85 -6.35 95.06
C ALA A 262 -62.05 -6.28 96.57
N TYR A 263 -61.42 -5.27 97.18
CA TYR A 263 -61.63 -4.92 98.58
C TYR A 263 -62.34 -3.57 98.65
N GLN A 264 -63.40 -3.48 99.45
CA GLN A 264 -64.25 -2.30 99.53
C GLN A 264 -64.33 -1.86 101.00
N TRP A 265 -63.92 -0.63 101.28
CA TRP A 265 -63.93 -0.03 102.63
C TRP A 265 -65.06 0.98 102.78
#